data_AF-R4X8Q3-F1
#
_entry.id   AF-R4X8Q3-F1
#
_cell.length_a   1.000
_cell.length_b   1.000
_cell.length_c   1.000
_cell.angle_alpha   90.00
_cell.angle_beta   90.00
_cell.angle_gamma   90.00
#
_symmetry.space_group_name_H-M   'P 1'
#
loop_
_entity.id
_entity.type
_entity.pdbx_description
1 polymer ?
#
loop_
_entity_poly.entity_id
_entity_poly.type
_entity_poly.pdbx_seq_one_letter_code
_entity_poly.pdbx_strand_id
1 'polypeptide(L)'
;MDMTRKFIQMGVTRARRYANWAGGKKYTGKLDEQGKKITVTKGPEDEVKAESARIFGVVLKEVQADEDYLQYAREHKEKYENHFKVEKHEDDDEDVLTPVRKRRSEREIKVKVKDESSSD
;
A
#
# COMPACT_ATOMS: atom_id res chain seq x y z
N MET A 1 4.14 -10.51 2.77
CA MET A 1 4.63 -9.15 3.10
C MET A 1 5.92 -8.94 2.33
N ASP A 2 6.01 -7.90 1.49
CA ASP A 2 7.24 -7.59 0.75
C ASP A 2 8.10 -6.59 1.55
N MET A 3 9.04 -7.14 2.33
CA MET A 3 9.95 -6.37 3.17
C MET A 3 11.04 -5.66 2.36
N THR A 4 11.48 -6.30 1.27
CA THR A 4 12.58 -5.81 0.44
C THR A 4 12.19 -4.50 -0.24
N ARG A 5 11.04 -4.46 -0.92
CA ARG A 5 10.52 -3.20 -1.49
C ARG A 5 10.31 -2.15 -0.42
N LYS A 6 9.77 -2.55 0.74
CA LYS A 6 9.52 -1.58 1.81
C LYS A 6 10.82 -0.96 2.31
N PHE A 7 11.87 -1.76 2.47
CA PHE A 7 13.20 -1.28 2.81
C PHE A 7 13.73 -0.29 1.77
N ILE A 8 13.65 -0.63 0.47
CA ILE A 8 14.11 0.23 -0.63
C ILE A 8 13.30 1.54 -0.67
N GLN A 9 11.97 1.47 -0.54
CA GLN A 9 11.09 2.64 -0.47
C GLN A 9 11.45 3.56 0.71
N MET A 10 11.74 2.98 1.87
CA MET A 10 12.25 3.74 3.02
C MET A 10 13.65 4.32 2.76
N GLY A 11 14.50 3.64 1.99
CA GLY A 11 15.79 4.12 1.54
C GLY A 11 15.67 5.39 0.69
N VAL A 12 14.83 5.36 -0.36
CA VAL A 12 14.56 6.53 -1.23
C VAL A 12 14.13 7.75 -0.40
N THR A 13 13.16 7.56 0.49
CA THR A 13 12.58 8.65 1.28
C THR A 13 13.59 9.21 2.30
N ARG A 14 14.36 8.36 2.97
CA ARG A 14 15.38 8.80 3.94
C ARG A 14 16.55 9.50 3.24
N ALA A 15 17.08 8.94 2.15
CA ALA A 15 18.17 9.54 1.38
C ALA A 15 17.79 10.94 0.88
N ARG A 16 16.60 11.07 0.28
CA ARG A 16 16.10 12.37 -0.18
C ARG A 16 15.88 13.37 0.97
N ARG A 17 15.47 12.90 2.15
CA ARG A 17 15.36 13.76 3.34
C ARG A 17 16.73 14.28 3.77
N TYR A 18 17.75 13.42 3.82
CA TYR A 18 19.09 13.85 4.23
C TYR A 18 19.80 14.70 3.18
N ALA A 19 19.44 14.56 1.90
CA ALA A 19 19.93 15.42 0.82
C ALA A 19 19.37 16.85 0.96
N ASN A 20 18.09 16.99 1.28
CA ASN A 20 17.40 18.29 1.33
C ASN A 20 17.50 19.03 2.68
N TRP A 21 17.75 18.31 3.79
CA TRP A 21 17.67 18.86 5.14
C TRP A 21 19.00 18.64 5.86
N ALA A 22 19.75 19.72 6.12
CA ALA A 22 20.98 19.67 6.89
C ALA A 22 20.71 19.03 8.28
N GLY A 23 21.45 17.97 8.61
CA GLY A 23 21.29 17.22 9.86
C GLY A 23 20.02 16.35 9.96
N GLY A 24 19.21 16.23 8.89
CA GLY A 24 18.08 15.30 8.83
C GLY A 24 16.86 15.65 9.68
N LYS A 25 16.85 16.81 10.36
CA LYS A 25 15.74 17.28 11.17
C LYS A 25 14.74 18.05 10.32
N LYS A 26 13.49 17.57 10.29
CA LYS A 26 12.38 18.19 9.54
C LYS A 26 11.78 19.42 10.23
N TYR A 27 11.92 19.51 11.54
CA TYR A 27 11.25 20.55 12.33
C TYR A 27 12.24 21.14 13.32
N THR A 28 12.11 22.44 13.56
CA THR A 28 12.97 23.19 14.49
C THR A 28 12.69 22.87 15.96
N GLY A 29 11.60 22.13 16.24
CA GLY A 29 11.11 21.86 17.60
C GLY A 29 10.23 22.97 18.18
N LYS A 30 10.08 24.09 17.46
CA LYS A 30 9.20 25.21 17.83
C LYS A 30 7.86 25.12 17.09
N LEU A 31 6.82 25.68 17.71
CA LEU A 31 5.51 25.88 17.11
C LEU A 31 5.39 27.33 16.64
N ASP A 32 4.65 27.56 15.55
CA ASP A 32 4.22 28.89 15.14
C ASP A 32 3.05 29.39 16.00
N GLU A 33 2.60 30.62 15.75
CA GLU A 33 1.50 31.28 16.47
C GLU A 33 0.16 30.52 16.36
N GLN A 34 0.06 29.60 15.39
CA GLN A 34 -1.11 28.78 15.12
C GLN A 34 -0.95 27.36 15.71
N GLY A 35 0.12 27.10 16.46
CA GLY A 35 0.39 25.80 17.09
C GLY A 35 0.94 24.73 16.15
N LYS A 36 1.43 25.09 14.95
CA LYS A 36 1.97 24.16 13.95
C LYS A 36 3.50 24.12 13.99
N LYS A 37 4.07 22.93 13.76
CA LYS A 37 5.54 22.71 13.78
C LYS A 37 6.22 23.51 12.67
N ILE A 38 7.17 24.36 13.06
CA ILE A 38 7.97 25.14 12.13
C ILE A 38 8.95 24.22 11.41
N THR A 39 8.89 24.21 10.07
CA THR A 39 9.81 23.46 9.23
C THR A 39 11.16 24.17 9.12
N VAL A 40 12.24 23.41 9.22
CA VAL A 40 13.58 23.92 8.91
C VAL A 40 13.65 24.32 7.44
N THR A 41 14.31 25.43 7.14
CA THR A 41 14.59 25.85 5.75
C THR A 41 15.44 24.81 5.05
N LYS A 42 15.08 24.45 3.82
CA LYS A 42 15.89 23.53 3.01
C LYS A 42 17.24 24.17 2.69
N GLY A 43 18.31 23.39 2.87
CA GLY A 43 19.65 23.80 2.48
C GLY A 43 19.95 23.49 1.01
N PRO A 44 21.16 23.81 0.54
CA PRO A 44 21.68 23.26 -0.71
C PRO A 44 21.69 21.71 -0.63
N GLU A 45 21.37 21.05 -1.75
CA GLU A 45 21.29 19.59 -1.80
C GLU A 45 22.69 18.98 -1.63
N ASP A 46 22.83 18.03 -0.71
CA ASP A 46 24.08 17.27 -0.53
C ASP A 46 24.19 16.23 -1.67
N GLU A 47 25.15 16.45 -2.57
CA GLU A 47 25.32 15.68 -3.79
C GLU A 47 25.50 14.17 -3.54
N VAL A 48 26.24 13.78 -2.51
CA VAL A 48 26.49 12.35 -2.18
C VAL A 48 25.19 11.67 -1.74
N LYS A 49 24.36 12.40 -0.99
CA LYS A 49 23.07 11.88 -0.50
C LYS A 49 22.01 11.91 -1.59
N ALA A 50 22.07 12.88 -2.50
CA ALA A 50 21.24 12.91 -3.70
C ALA A 50 21.56 11.72 -4.60
N GLU A 51 22.84 11.39 -4.80
CA GLU A 51 23.30 10.22 -5.54
C GLU A 51 22.74 8.93 -4.94
N SER A 52 22.82 8.80 -3.60
CA SER A 52 22.24 7.67 -2.89
C SER A 52 20.72 7.54 -3.14
N ALA A 53 19.99 8.66 -3.14
CA ALA A 53 18.55 8.68 -3.44
C ALA A 53 18.25 8.25 -4.88
N ARG A 54 19.13 8.59 -5.84
CA ARG A 54 19.01 8.14 -7.23
C ARG A 54 19.18 6.63 -7.34
N ILE A 55 20.21 6.06 -6.72
CA ILE A 55 20.48 4.61 -6.70
C ILE A 55 19.27 3.86 -6.14
N PHE A 56 18.77 4.24 -4.96
CA PHE A 56 17.57 3.61 -4.40
C PHE A 56 16.35 3.76 -5.32
N GLY A 57 16.23 4.89 -6.03
CA GLY A 57 15.14 5.13 -6.97
C GLY A 57 15.18 4.22 -8.19
N VAL A 58 16.38 3.89 -8.69
CA VAL A 58 16.55 2.92 -9.79
C VAL A 58 16.14 1.53 -9.33
N VAL A 59 16.70 1.05 -8.22
CA VAL A 59 16.39 -0.28 -7.68
C VAL A 59 14.91 -0.41 -7.31
N LEU A 60 14.28 0.66 -6.80
CA LEU A 60 12.84 0.64 -6.53
C LEU A 60 12.01 0.38 -7.79
N LYS A 61 12.39 0.97 -8.94
CA LYS A 61 11.69 0.75 -10.20
C LYS A 61 11.83 -0.69 -10.69
N GLU A 62 13.01 -1.27 -10.54
CA GLU A 62 13.28 -2.67 -10.90
C GLU A 62 12.44 -3.62 -10.04
N VAL A 63 12.47 -3.45 -8.71
CA VAL A 63 11.66 -4.23 -7.77
C VAL A 63 10.16 -4.00 -8.01
N GLN A 64 9.76 -2.84 -8.53
CA GLN A 64 8.39 -2.54 -8.93
C GLN A 64 7.92 -3.32 -10.17
N ALA A 65 8.84 -3.63 -11.08
CA ALA A 65 8.57 -4.36 -12.30
C ALA A 65 8.67 -5.89 -12.14
N ASP A 66 9.14 -6.37 -10.99
CA ASP A 66 9.28 -7.79 -10.68
C ASP A 66 7.95 -8.56 -10.82
N GLU A 67 7.96 -9.62 -11.64
CA GLU A 67 6.76 -10.38 -12.01
C GLU A 67 6.14 -11.14 -10.83
N ASP A 68 6.99 -11.74 -9.99
CA ASP A 68 6.57 -12.49 -8.80
C ASP A 68 5.89 -11.55 -7.80
N TYR A 69 6.45 -10.35 -7.58
CA TYR A 69 5.80 -9.34 -6.77
C TYR A 69 4.41 -8.98 -7.31
N LEU A 70 4.30 -8.72 -8.61
CA LEU A 70 3.04 -8.31 -9.23
C LEU A 70 1.98 -9.41 -9.12
N GLN A 71 2.39 -10.67 -9.19
CA GLN A 71 1.52 -11.80 -8.91
C GLN A 71 1.03 -11.79 -7.46
N TYR A 72 1.94 -11.75 -6.47
CA TYR A 72 1.55 -11.77 -5.06
C TYR A 72 0.70 -10.56 -4.65
N ALA A 73 0.96 -9.39 -5.23
CA ALA A 73 0.14 -8.20 -5.00
C ALA A 73 -1.29 -8.38 -5.52
N ARG A 74 -1.47 -9.01 -6.70
CA ARG A 74 -2.79 -9.34 -7.25
C ARG A 74 -3.52 -10.35 -6.36
N GLU A 75 -2.86 -11.44 -5.98
CA GLU A 75 -3.44 -12.47 -5.11
C GLU A 75 -3.88 -11.90 -3.75
N HIS A 76 -3.06 -11.03 -3.15
CA HIS A 76 -3.41 -10.35 -1.90
C HIS A 76 -4.63 -9.44 -2.07
N LYS A 77 -4.67 -8.65 -3.15
CA LYS A 77 -5.81 -7.77 -3.47
C LYS A 77 -7.11 -8.57 -3.65
N GLU A 78 -7.06 -9.67 -4.38
CA GLU A 78 -8.21 -10.55 -4.57
C GLU A 78 -8.69 -11.17 -3.26
N LYS A 79 -7.76 -11.54 -2.38
CA LYS A 79 -8.06 -12.23 -1.12
C LYS A 79 -8.59 -11.30 -0.03
N TYR A 80 -8.10 -10.06 0.04
CA TYR A 80 -8.35 -9.17 1.18
C TYR A 80 -9.03 -7.84 0.83
N GLU A 81 -8.74 -7.24 -0.33
CA GLU A 81 -9.31 -5.93 -0.69
C GLU A 81 -10.69 -6.05 -1.33
N ASN A 82 -10.91 -7.07 -2.16
CA ASN A 82 -12.23 -7.29 -2.80
C ASN A 82 -13.29 -7.88 -1.84
N HIS A 83 -12.91 -8.14 -0.57
CA HIS A 83 -13.77 -8.79 0.41
C HIS A 83 -14.41 -7.81 1.42
N PHE A 84 -14.22 -6.50 1.27
CA PHE A 84 -14.89 -5.48 2.07
C PHE A 84 -15.58 -4.44 1.18
N LYS A 85 -16.89 -4.24 1.38
CA LYS A 85 -17.66 -3.15 0.80
C LYS A 85 -17.93 -2.16 1.91
N VAL A 86 -17.71 -0.87 1.64
CA VAL A 86 -18.18 0.20 2.51
C VAL A 86 -19.59 0.53 2.04
N GLU A 87 -20.59 0.13 2.81
CA GLU A 87 -21.97 0.60 2.61
C GLU A 87 -22.12 1.90 3.39
N LYS A 88 -22.36 3.01 2.68
CA LYS A 88 -22.70 4.28 3.31
C LYS A 88 -24.18 4.24 3.68
N HIS A 89 -24.50 4.23 4.97
CA HIS A 89 -25.84 4.53 5.46
C HIS A 89 -25.96 6.05 5.64
N GLU A 90 -27.00 6.66 5.10
CA GLU A 90 -27.15 8.11 5.01
C GLU A 90 -27.50 8.79 6.34
N ASP A 91 -27.69 8.03 7.43
CA ASP A 91 -28.28 8.54 8.67
C ASP A 91 -27.40 8.46 9.93
N ASP A 92 -26.21 7.85 9.91
CA ASP A 92 -25.30 7.79 11.07
C ASP A 92 -23.83 7.88 10.61
N ASP A 93 -23.04 8.80 11.19
CA ASP A 93 -21.63 9.10 10.86
C ASP A 93 -20.61 7.96 11.13
N GLU A 94 -21.04 6.69 11.17
CA GLU A 94 -20.16 5.52 11.36
C GLU A 94 -20.06 4.66 10.10
N ASP A 95 -18.89 4.69 9.47
CA ASP A 95 -18.53 3.79 8.36
C ASP A 95 -18.47 2.33 8.85
N VAL A 96 -19.53 1.54 8.60
CA VAL A 96 -19.55 0.11 8.97
C VAL A 96 -18.83 -0.72 7.89
N LEU A 97 -17.70 -1.33 8.26
CA LEU A 97 -16.96 -2.24 7.39
C LEU A 97 -17.65 -3.61 7.33
N THR A 98 -18.39 -3.90 6.24
CA THR A 98 -19.05 -5.21 6.08
C THR A 98 -18.28 -6.12 5.11
N PRO A 99 -18.12 -7.42 5.44
CA PRO A 99 -17.44 -8.36 4.56
C PRO A 99 -18.33 -8.72 3.35
N VAL A 100 -17.81 -8.54 2.14
CA VAL A 100 -18.44 -8.93 0.87
C VAL A 100 -18.58 -10.45 0.85
N ARG A 101 -19.80 -10.96 1.02
CA ARG A 101 -20.08 -12.39 0.83
C ARG A 101 -19.77 -12.74 -0.63
N LYS A 102 -18.69 -13.49 -0.88
CA LYS A 102 -18.35 -14.05 -2.20
C LYS A 102 -19.59 -14.81 -2.71
N ARG A 103 -20.23 -14.35 -3.79
CA ARG A 103 -21.31 -15.12 -4.44
C ARG A 103 -20.70 -16.46 -4.81
N ARG A 104 -21.15 -17.52 -4.13
CA ARG A 104 -20.79 -18.90 -4.45
C ARG A 104 -21.12 -19.08 -5.93
N SER A 105 -20.11 -19.18 -6.78
CA SER A 105 -20.32 -19.35 -8.22
C SER A 105 -21.21 -20.58 -8.43
N GLU A 106 -22.24 -20.46 -9.26
CA GLU A 106 -23.28 -21.47 -9.54
C GLU A 106 -22.77 -22.79 -10.17
N ARG A 107 -21.47 -23.11 -10.05
CA ARG A 107 -20.85 -24.31 -10.63
C ARG A 107 -20.87 -25.54 -9.71
N GLU A 108 -21.34 -25.45 -8.47
CA GLU A 108 -21.42 -26.61 -7.55
C GLU A 108 -22.81 -27.27 -7.46
N ILE A 109 -23.88 -26.69 -8.04
CA ILE A 109 -25.24 -27.24 -7.86
C ILE A 109 -25.61 -28.27 -8.94
N LYS A 110 -24.92 -28.31 -10.10
CA LYS A 110 -25.30 -29.20 -11.20
C LYS A 110 -24.75 -30.63 -11.12
N VAL A 111 -23.97 -30.97 -10.09
CA VAL A 111 -23.38 -32.33 -9.95
C VAL A 111 -24.26 -33.28 -9.14
N LYS A 112 -25.34 -32.81 -8.48
CA LYS A 112 -26.06 -33.64 -7.49
C LYS A 112 -27.53 -33.96 -7.78
N VAL A 113 -28.02 -33.78 -9.01
CA VAL A 113 -29.45 -34.02 -9.35
C VAL A 113 -29.64 -34.97 -10.55
N LYS A 114 -28.64 -35.76 -10.97
CA LYS A 114 -28.78 -36.63 -12.16
C LYS A 114 -28.54 -38.13 -11.95
N ASP A 115 -28.43 -38.62 -10.72
CA ASP A 115 -28.26 -40.06 -10.45
C ASP A 115 -29.42 -40.72 -9.68
N GLU A 116 -30.59 -40.09 -9.61
CA GLU A 116 -31.81 -40.74 -9.06
C GLU A 116 -33.02 -40.55 -10.00
N SER A 117 -32.91 -41.05 -11.23
CA SER A 117 -34.08 -41.37 -12.09
C SER A 117 -33.68 -42.23 -13.30
N SER A 118 -33.39 -43.52 -13.05
CA SER A 118 -33.41 -44.66 -13.99
C SER A 118 -32.94 -45.86 -13.15
N SER A 119 -33.58 -47.01 -13.02
CA SER A 119 -34.65 -47.74 -13.71
C SER A 119 -35.22 -48.72 -12.66
N ASP A 120 -36.54 -48.90 -12.60
CA ASP A 120 -37.23 -50.16 -12.96
C ASP A 120 -36.74 -51.40 -12.18
#